data_AF-A0A4V2QVY0-F1
#
_entry.id   AF-A0A4V2QVY0-F1
#
_cell.length_a   1.000
_cell.length_b   1.000
_cell.length_c   1.000
_cell.angle_alpha   90.00
_cell.angle_beta   90.00
_cell.angle_gamma   90.00
#
_symmetry.space_group_name_H-M   'P 1'
#
loop_
_entity.id
_entity.type
_entity.pdbx_description
1 polymer ?
#
loop_
_entity_poly.entity_id
_entity_poly.type
_entity_poly.pdbx_seq_one_letter_code
_entity_poly.pdbx_strand_id
1 'polypeptide(L)'
;MNSSAPHPSITPPPAVTSPSPASPSPASPSVASVQSPSVPGSPGRAEIVDWLAALGDRPAGEVRERIDSMELAWLVHQVEQRYMIELDDDQLDRIRTIGDAVAVLAEVIPGHG
;
A
#
# COMPACT_ATOMS: atom_id res chain seq x y z
N MET A 1 11.70 50.78 51.92
CA MET A 1 12.74 51.73 51.45
C MET A 1 13.62 51.00 50.46
N ASN A 2 13.77 51.58 49.25
CA ASN A 2 14.88 51.48 48.29
C ASN A 2 15.43 50.10 47.86
N SER A 3 15.91 49.87 46.64
CA SER A 3 16.07 50.65 45.41
C SER A 3 16.63 49.67 44.39
N SER A 4 16.17 49.70 43.15
CA SER A 4 17.06 49.41 42.02
C SER A 4 16.59 50.18 40.79
N ALA A 5 17.53 50.97 40.28
CA ALA A 5 17.43 51.89 39.16
C ALA A 5 17.19 51.16 37.82
N PRO A 6 16.73 51.88 36.78
CA PRO A 6 16.68 51.31 35.43
C PRO A 6 18.11 51.10 34.90
N HIS A 7 18.42 49.86 34.54
CA HIS A 7 19.64 49.51 33.81
C HIS A 7 19.49 49.86 32.32
N PRO A 8 20.59 50.15 31.60
CA PRO A 8 20.57 50.77 30.27
C PRO A 8 19.97 49.87 29.18
N SER A 9 19.25 50.51 28.23
CA SER A 9 18.80 49.90 26.99
C SER A 9 19.99 49.34 26.20
N ILE A 10 20.16 48.02 26.25
CA ILE A 10 21.03 47.28 25.33
C ILE A 10 20.34 47.31 23.96
N THR A 11 20.84 48.17 23.08
CA THR A 11 20.50 48.15 21.65
C THR A 11 20.85 46.76 21.08
N PRO A 12 19.93 46.07 20.39
CA PRO A 12 20.27 44.83 19.70
C PRO A 12 21.22 45.13 18.51
N PRO A 13 22.23 44.28 18.25
CA PRO A 13 23.03 44.39 17.03
C PRO A 13 22.17 44.07 15.78
N PRO A 14 22.44 44.69 14.62
CA PRO A 14 21.75 44.34 13.38
C PRO A 14 22.26 43.00 12.81
N ALA A 15 21.31 42.17 12.39
CA ALA A 15 21.38 41.12 11.37
C ALA A 15 22.68 40.28 11.27
N VAL A 16 22.76 39.23 12.08
CA VAL A 16 23.48 38.02 11.67
C VAL A 16 22.47 37.12 10.95
N THR A 17 22.65 37.02 9.64
CA THR A 17 22.39 35.85 8.80
C THR A 17 21.33 34.87 9.31
N SER A 18 20.17 34.87 8.66
CA SER A 18 19.28 33.74 8.60
C SER A 18 20.07 32.46 8.27
N PRO A 19 20.17 31.45 9.13
CA PRO A 19 19.97 30.12 8.61
C PRO A 19 18.50 30.08 8.23
N SER A 20 18.21 30.00 6.92
CA SER A 20 16.99 29.33 6.48
C SER A 20 16.82 28.10 7.38
N PRO A 21 15.62 27.74 7.88
CA PRO A 21 15.45 26.35 8.26
C PRO A 21 15.89 25.61 7.01
N ALA A 22 16.97 24.82 7.11
CA ALA A 22 17.07 23.68 6.24
C ALA A 22 15.67 23.08 6.34
N SER A 23 14.91 23.18 5.25
CA SER A 23 13.78 22.28 5.11
C SER A 23 14.41 20.94 5.46
N PRO A 24 13.87 20.17 6.41
CA PRO A 24 14.14 18.76 6.31
C PRO A 24 13.73 18.48 4.87
N SER A 25 14.70 18.14 4.00
CA SER A 25 14.34 17.25 2.91
C SER A 25 13.49 16.21 3.63
N PRO A 26 12.25 15.93 3.22
CA PRO A 26 11.78 14.59 3.45
C PRO A 26 12.90 13.77 2.80
N ALA A 27 13.78 13.19 3.61
CA ALA A 27 14.36 11.91 3.28
C ALA A 27 13.12 11.16 2.81
N SER A 28 13.06 10.99 1.48
CA SER A 28 11.94 10.31 0.86
C SER A 28 11.72 9.07 1.71
N PRO A 29 10.46 8.69 1.99
CA PRO A 29 10.21 7.42 2.65
C PRO A 29 11.16 6.40 2.02
N SER A 30 11.84 5.59 2.83
CA SER A 30 12.50 4.40 2.33
C SER A 30 11.42 3.58 1.62
N VAL A 31 11.16 3.90 0.36
CA VAL A 31 10.27 3.21 -0.57
C VAL A 31 11.05 2.03 -1.11
N ALA A 32 11.57 1.23 -0.20
CA ALA A 32 11.88 -0.17 -0.44
C ALA A 32 10.63 -0.91 0.06
N SER A 33 9.57 -1.13 -0.72
CA SER A 33 9.49 -1.28 -2.16
C SER A 33 8.50 -0.30 -2.78
N VAL A 34 8.92 0.38 -3.83
CA VAL A 34 8.04 0.80 -4.91
C VAL A 34 7.34 -0.44 -5.48
N GLN A 35 6.27 -0.93 -4.84
CA GLN A 35 5.33 -1.77 -5.55
C GLN A 35 4.72 -0.84 -6.60
N SER A 36 5.20 -1.00 -7.83
CA SER A 36 4.84 -0.17 -8.97
C SER A 36 3.31 -0.06 -9.00
N PRO A 37 2.73 1.14 -9.14
CA PRO A 37 1.29 1.27 -9.36
C PRO A 37 0.97 0.79 -10.78
N SER A 38 0.98 -0.52 -11.00
CA SER A 38 0.47 -1.15 -12.21
C SER A 38 -1.05 -1.14 -12.13
N VAL A 39 -1.63 0.00 -12.48
CA VAL A 39 -3.04 0.12 -12.89
C VAL A 39 -3.22 -0.50 -14.30
N PRO A 40 -4.44 -0.78 -14.77
CA PRO A 40 -5.44 -1.72 -14.27
C PRO A 40 -5.69 -2.81 -15.33
N GLY A 41 -5.42 -4.07 -14.99
CA GLY A 41 -5.75 -5.24 -15.80
C GLY A 41 -6.13 -6.40 -14.88
N SER A 42 -6.73 -7.46 -15.43
CA SER A 42 -7.08 -8.66 -14.67
C SER A 42 -5.82 -9.19 -13.94
N PRO A 43 -5.92 -9.54 -12.65
CA PRO A 43 -4.76 -9.89 -11.84
C PRO A 43 -4.12 -11.18 -12.35
N GLY A 44 -2.81 -11.12 -12.61
CA GLY A 44 -2.01 -12.27 -12.99
C GLY A 44 -1.63 -13.15 -11.78
N ARG A 45 -1.04 -14.32 -12.03
CA ARG A 45 -0.65 -15.28 -10.97
C ARG A 45 0.24 -14.67 -9.89
N ALA A 46 1.21 -13.84 -10.29
CA ALA A 46 2.13 -13.18 -9.36
C ALA A 46 1.40 -12.22 -8.41
N GLU A 47 0.40 -11.47 -8.92
CA GLU A 47 -0.42 -10.57 -8.11
C GLU A 47 -1.27 -11.36 -7.10
N ILE A 48 -1.95 -12.43 -7.55
CA ILE A 48 -2.75 -13.26 -6.64
C ILE A 48 -1.87 -13.87 -5.55
N VAL A 49 -0.66 -14.35 -5.89
CA VAL A 49 0.30 -14.86 -4.91
C VAL A 49 0.71 -13.76 -3.92
N ASP A 50 1.00 -12.55 -4.39
CA ASP A 50 1.38 -11.42 -3.53
C ASP A 50 0.25 -11.06 -2.56
N TRP A 51 -1.00 -11.05 -3.04
CA TRP A 51 -2.16 -10.78 -2.21
C TRP A 51 -2.35 -11.87 -1.14
N LEU A 52 -2.29 -13.14 -1.53
CA LEU A 52 -2.39 -14.26 -0.58
C LEU A 52 -1.22 -14.32 0.42
N ALA A 53 -0.03 -13.90 0.00
CA ALA A 53 1.14 -13.76 0.86
C ALA A 53 0.91 -12.70 1.95
N ALA A 54 0.33 -11.55 1.57
CA ALA A 54 -0.01 -10.48 2.50
C ALA A 54 -1.06 -10.90 3.54
N LEU A 55 -2.05 -11.71 3.15
CA LEU A 55 -3.01 -12.30 4.09
C LEU A 55 -2.32 -13.22 5.12
N GLY A 56 -1.36 -14.02 4.66
CA GLY A 56 -0.69 -15.04 5.48
C GLY A 56 0.52 -14.56 6.28
N ASP A 57 0.89 -13.27 6.21
CA ASP A 57 2.15 -12.71 6.73
C ASP A 57 3.36 -13.59 6.36
N ARG A 58 3.39 -14.09 5.12
CA ARG A 58 4.36 -15.08 4.64
C ARG A 58 4.92 -14.65 3.29
N PRO A 59 6.15 -15.06 2.91
CA PRO A 59 6.68 -14.72 1.60
C PRO A 59 5.90 -15.41 0.47
N ALA A 60 5.83 -14.76 -0.69
CA ALA A 60 5.19 -15.28 -1.91
C ALA A 60 5.65 -16.71 -2.28
N GLY A 61 6.91 -17.06 -2.01
CA GLY A 61 7.45 -18.40 -2.26
C GLY A 61 6.91 -19.49 -1.33
N GLU A 62 6.26 -19.12 -0.22
CA GLU A 62 5.63 -20.05 0.73
C GLU A 62 4.10 -20.13 0.56
N VAL A 63 3.53 -19.34 -0.35
CA VAL A 63 2.11 -19.46 -0.71
C VAL A 63 1.88 -20.78 -1.44
N ARG A 64 0.94 -21.57 -0.92
CA ARG A 64 0.55 -22.85 -1.53
C ARG A 64 -0.23 -22.60 -2.81
N GLU A 65 -0.10 -23.52 -3.77
CA GLU A 65 -0.85 -23.43 -5.03
C GLU A 65 -2.35 -23.69 -4.85
N ARG A 66 -2.74 -24.47 -3.85
CA ARG A 66 -4.15 -24.59 -3.45
C ARG A 66 -4.57 -23.38 -2.63
N ILE A 67 -5.79 -22.94 -2.88
CA ILE A 67 -6.46 -21.89 -2.13
C ILE A 67 -7.44 -22.54 -1.15
N ASP A 68 -7.26 -22.27 0.14
CA ASP A 68 -8.22 -22.69 1.17
C ASP A 68 -9.44 -21.76 1.23
N SER A 69 -10.55 -22.21 1.84
CA SER A 69 -11.80 -21.43 1.88
C SER A 69 -11.64 -20.02 2.46
N MET A 70 -10.73 -19.83 3.42
CA MET A 70 -10.45 -18.51 4.02
C MET A 70 -9.69 -17.61 3.04
N GLU A 71 -8.71 -18.17 2.34
CA GLU A 71 -7.92 -17.47 1.32
C GLU A 71 -8.80 -17.08 0.14
N LEU A 72 -9.72 -17.97 -0.26
CA LEU A 72 -10.71 -17.69 -1.30
C LEU A 72 -11.64 -16.56 -0.87
N ALA A 73 -12.25 -16.64 0.32
CA ALA A 73 -13.15 -15.60 0.81
C ALA A 73 -12.48 -14.23 0.89
N TRP A 74 -11.22 -14.19 1.33
CA TRP A 74 -10.44 -12.97 1.37
C TRP A 74 -10.08 -12.45 -0.03
N LEU A 75 -9.68 -13.33 -0.95
CA LEU A 75 -9.35 -12.97 -2.33
C LEU A 75 -10.57 -12.36 -3.03
N VAL A 76 -11.74 -12.97 -2.86
CA VAL A 76 -13.02 -12.48 -3.39
C VAL A 76 -13.31 -11.10 -2.82
N HIS A 77 -13.24 -10.94 -1.50
CA HIS A 77 -13.43 -9.64 -0.87
C HIS A 77 -12.49 -8.56 -1.42
N GLN A 78 -11.21 -8.89 -1.66
CA GLN A 78 -10.27 -7.94 -2.27
C GLN A 78 -10.63 -7.59 -3.71
N VAL A 79 -11.03 -8.57 -4.51
CA VAL A 79 -11.42 -8.35 -5.90
C VAL A 79 -12.69 -7.50 -5.99
N GLU A 80 -13.68 -7.78 -5.15
CA GLU A 80 -14.93 -7.01 -5.06
C GLU A 80 -14.65 -5.54 -4.71
N GLN A 81 -13.82 -5.30 -3.69
CA GLN A 81 -13.47 -3.93 -3.29
C GLN A 81 -12.61 -3.19 -4.33
N ARG A 82 -11.72 -3.90 -5.05
CA ARG A 82 -10.75 -3.29 -5.97
C ARG A 82 -11.30 -3.08 -7.38
N TYR A 83 -12.08 -4.03 -7.89
CA TYR A 83 -12.62 -4.02 -9.25
C TYR A 83 -14.13 -3.71 -9.29
N MET A 84 -14.80 -3.63 -8.13
CA MET A 84 -16.24 -3.36 -8.04
C MET A 84 -17.08 -4.39 -8.83
N ILE A 85 -16.63 -5.65 -8.84
CA ILE A 85 -17.31 -6.79 -9.46
C ILE A 85 -17.82 -7.75 -8.39
N GLU A 86 -18.80 -8.60 -8.70
CA GLU A 86 -19.22 -9.72 -7.86
C GLU A 86 -18.89 -11.03 -8.57
N LEU A 87 -18.45 -12.05 -7.83
CA LEU A 87 -18.25 -13.40 -8.35
C LEU A 87 -19.42 -14.29 -7.90
N ASP A 88 -20.09 -14.93 -8.85
CA ASP A 88 -21.15 -15.91 -8.57
C ASP A 88 -20.59 -17.20 -7.95
N ASP A 89 -21.44 -17.95 -7.25
CA ASP A 89 -21.09 -19.22 -6.59
C ASP A 89 -20.44 -20.25 -7.54
N ASP A 90 -20.88 -20.32 -8.80
CA ASP A 90 -20.27 -21.17 -9.83
C ASP A 90 -18.80 -20.79 -10.13
N GLN A 91 -18.49 -19.49 -10.10
CA GLN A 91 -17.13 -18.99 -10.29
C GLN A 91 -16.28 -19.28 -9.05
N LEU A 92 -16.85 -19.07 -7.86
CA LEU A 92 -16.20 -19.38 -6.58
C LEU A 92 -15.87 -20.87 -6.45
N ASP A 93 -16.76 -21.76 -6.86
CA ASP A 93 -16.54 -23.22 -6.81
C ASP A 93 -15.40 -23.66 -7.73
N ARG A 94 -15.24 -22.99 -8.88
CA ARG A 94 -14.15 -23.24 -9.83
C ARG A 94 -12.79 -22.84 -9.27
N ILE A 95 -12.72 -21.86 -8.37
CA ILE A 95 -11.46 -21.38 -7.79
C ILE A 95 -10.98 -22.33 -6.69
N ARG A 96 -10.16 -23.32 -7.06
CA ARG A 96 -9.51 -24.25 -6.12
C ARG A 96 -7.99 -24.05 -6.03
N THR A 97 -7.40 -23.39 -7.02
CA THR A 97 -5.98 -23.08 -7.08
C THR A 97 -5.73 -21.64 -7.51
N ILE A 98 -4.49 -21.17 -7.32
CA ILE A 98 -4.06 -19.86 -7.84
C ILE A 98 -4.28 -19.79 -9.36
N GLY A 99 -4.05 -20.89 -10.09
CA GLY A 99 -4.29 -20.94 -11.53
C GLY A 99 -5.77 -20.73 -11.89
N ASP A 100 -6.67 -21.40 -11.17
CA ASP A 100 -8.12 -21.23 -11.36
C ASP A 100 -8.55 -19.80 -11.05
N ALA A 101 -8.01 -19.21 -9.98
CA ALA A 101 -8.28 -17.82 -9.61
C ALA A 101 -7.90 -16.86 -10.75
N VAL A 102 -6.70 -17.00 -11.34
CA VAL A 102 -6.29 -16.16 -12.48
C VAL A 102 -7.21 -16.35 -13.67
N ALA A 103 -7.56 -17.60 -14.01
CA ALA A 103 -8.40 -17.91 -15.15
C ALA A 103 -9.80 -17.28 -14.98
N VAL A 104 -10.44 -17.51 -13.83
CA VAL A 104 -11.76 -16.97 -13.52
C VAL A 104 -11.74 -15.45 -13.48
N LEU A 105 -10.76 -14.85 -12.79
CA LEU A 105 -10.63 -13.40 -12.69
C LEU A 105 -10.35 -12.75 -14.06
N ALA A 106 -9.66 -13.43 -14.97
CA ALA A 106 -9.50 -12.95 -16.34
C ALA A 106 -10.79 -13.05 -17.19
N GLU A 107 -11.68 -14.00 -16.90
CA GLU A 107 -13.00 -14.08 -17.54
C GLU A 107 -13.94 -12.97 -17.04
N VAL A 108 -13.96 -12.70 -15.73
CA VAL A 108 -14.92 -11.77 -15.11
C VAL A 108 -14.45 -10.31 -15.06
N ILE A 109 -13.14 -10.05 -15.06
CA ILE A 109 -12.60 -8.69 -15.19
C ILE A 109 -12.33 -8.49 -16.68
N PRO A 110 -13.28 -7.91 -17.46
CA PRO A 110 -13.02 -7.57 -18.84
C PRO A 110 -11.84 -6.61 -18.88
N GLY A 111 -10.76 -7.04 -19.53
CA GLY A 111 -9.62 -6.20 -19.80
C GLY A 111 -10.08 -4.94 -20.51
N HIS A 112 -9.85 -3.79 -19.88
CA HIS A 112 -9.84 -2.50 -20.55
C HIS A 112 -8.58 -2.49 -21.46
N GLY A 113 -8.69 -3.16 -22.61
CA GLY A 113 -7.76 -3.04 -23.73
C GLY A 113 -8.03 -1.78 -24.52
#